data_AF-A0A1X7SRY9-F1
#
_entry.id   AF-A0A1X7SRY9-F1
#
_cell.length_a   1.000
_cell.length_b   1.000
_cell.length_c   1.000
_cell.angle_alpha   90.00
_cell.angle_beta   90.00
_cell.angle_gamma   90.00
#
_symmetry.space_group_name_H-M   'P 1'
#
loop_
_entity.id
_entity.type
_entity.pdbx_description
1 polymer ?
#
loop_
_entity_poly.entity_id
_entity_poly.type
_entity_poly.pdbx_seq_one_letter_code
_entity_poly.pdbx_strand_id
1 'polypeptide(L)'
;GPPLVRRSLANQIKSVRFNVLLTTYEYVMKDKGPLSKTKWKYMIIDEGHRMKNHHCKLTQILNQYYEAPHRLLLTGTPLQNNLPELWALLNFLLPTIFQSCNNFEQWFNAPFAMTGEKVELNEEEKILIIRRLHKVLRPFLLRRLKKEVENQLPDKVEYVIKCDMSALQRQMYVHMQKKGILLTDGSETNRKGKGGARALMNTIMQLRKICNHPFMFEEIEDAILEHQGLSGNTPNASIATTADLYRASDDTVDDYNGGLPPMER
;
A
#
# COMPACT_ATOMS: atom_id res chain seq x y z
N GLY A 1 24.22 2.27 -3.37
CA GLY A 1 25.59 2.74 -3.55
C GLY A 1 26.19 2.25 -4.86
N PRO A 2 27.32 2.83 -5.31
CA PRO A 2 27.97 2.48 -6.57
C PRO A 2 28.36 0.98 -6.65
N PRO A 3 28.23 0.33 -7.83
CA PRO A 3 28.58 -1.09 -7.99
C PRO A 3 30.02 -1.46 -7.62
N LEU A 4 30.97 -0.55 -7.81
CA LEU A 4 32.40 -0.78 -7.50
C LEU A 4 32.63 -1.00 -6.00
N VAL A 5 32.00 -0.18 -5.15
CA VAL A 5 32.08 -0.33 -3.68
C VAL A 5 31.50 -1.67 -3.26
N ARG A 6 30.34 -2.07 -3.83
CA ARG A 6 29.72 -3.36 -3.56
C ARG A 6 30.59 -4.54 -3.96
N ARG A 7 31.33 -4.45 -5.08
CA ARG A 7 32.26 -5.50 -5.51
C ARG A 7 33.41 -5.68 -4.53
N SER A 8 33.94 -4.60 -3.98
CA SER A 8 34.96 -4.66 -2.93
C SER A 8 34.42 -5.33 -1.66
N LEU A 9 33.23 -4.90 -1.19
CA LEU A 9 32.56 -5.51 -0.04
C LEU A 9 32.22 -6.99 -0.24
N ALA A 10 31.86 -7.40 -1.46
CA ALA A 10 31.58 -8.80 -1.77
C ALA A 10 32.79 -9.73 -1.51
N ASN A 11 34.02 -9.24 -1.68
CA ASN A 11 35.22 -10.01 -1.37
C ASN A 11 35.44 -10.15 0.15
N GLN A 12 35.11 -9.11 0.92
CA GLN A 12 35.10 -9.18 2.40
C GLN A 12 34.03 -10.15 2.91
N ILE A 13 32.85 -10.15 2.28
CA ILE A 13 31.76 -11.08 2.62
C ILE A 13 32.17 -12.53 2.33
N LYS A 14 32.79 -12.80 1.18
CA LYS A 14 33.28 -14.15 0.83
C LYS A 14 34.32 -14.68 1.81
N SER A 15 35.16 -13.80 2.36
CA SER A 15 36.14 -14.17 3.38
C SER A 15 35.54 -14.23 4.79
N VAL A 16 34.22 -13.99 4.93
CA VAL A 16 33.46 -14.03 6.20
C VAL A 16 34.11 -13.17 7.29
N ARG A 17 34.70 -12.03 6.89
CA ARG A 17 35.36 -11.08 7.80
C ARG A 17 34.38 -10.03 8.35
N PHE A 18 33.27 -10.49 8.92
CA PHE A 18 32.25 -9.63 9.51
C PHE A 18 31.40 -10.41 10.53
N ASN A 19 30.73 -9.69 11.44
CA ASN A 19 29.80 -10.30 12.40
C ASN A 19 28.34 -10.13 12.00
N VAL A 20 27.98 -8.96 11.46
CA VAL A 20 26.62 -8.60 11.06
C VAL A 20 26.65 -8.00 9.65
N LEU A 21 25.74 -8.45 8.80
CA LEU A 21 25.49 -7.84 7.49
C LEU A 21 24.14 -7.13 7.54
N LEU A 22 24.15 -5.81 7.39
CA LEU A 22 22.94 -5.02 7.16
C LEU A 22 22.77 -4.78 5.66
N THR A 23 21.58 -5.06 5.14
CA THR A 23 21.28 -4.92 3.71
C THR A 23 19.79 -4.66 3.50
N THR A 24 19.39 -4.31 2.27
CA THR A 24 17.99 -4.11 1.88
C THR A 24 17.51 -5.23 0.96
N TYR A 25 16.20 -5.32 0.79
CA TYR A 25 15.56 -6.33 -0.06
C TYR A 25 16.10 -6.35 -1.50
N GLU A 26 16.35 -5.18 -2.08
CA GLU A 26 16.85 -5.04 -3.44
C GLU A 26 18.24 -5.64 -3.59
N TYR A 27 19.11 -5.48 -2.58
CA TYR A 27 20.46 -6.03 -2.61
C TYR A 27 20.50 -7.53 -2.35
N VAL A 28 19.61 -8.06 -1.51
CA VAL A 28 19.44 -9.51 -1.33
C VAL A 28 19.07 -10.18 -2.67
N MET A 29 18.23 -9.51 -3.47
CA MET A 29 17.83 -10.01 -4.80
C MET A 29 18.94 -9.84 -5.85
N LYS A 30 19.58 -8.65 -5.90
CA LYS A 30 20.60 -8.33 -6.91
C LYS A 30 21.93 -9.06 -6.67
N ASP A 31 22.36 -9.15 -5.42
CA ASP A 31 23.67 -9.71 -5.02
C ASP A 31 23.53 -11.13 -4.46
N LYS A 32 22.53 -11.89 -4.91
CA LYS A 32 22.31 -13.27 -4.45
C LYS A 32 23.54 -14.16 -4.58
N GLY A 33 24.34 -13.99 -5.64
CA GLY A 33 25.51 -14.84 -5.91
C GLY A 33 26.57 -14.89 -4.79
N PRO A 34 27.13 -13.75 -4.34
CA PRO A 34 28.06 -13.75 -3.20
C PRO A 34 27.36 -14.03 -1.86
N LEU A 35 26.14 -13.53 -1.66
CA LEU A 35 25.45 -13.63 -0.37
C LEU A 35 24.94 -15.04 -0.06
N SER A 36 24.48 -15.79 -1.07
CA SER A 36 23.96 -17.17 -0.92
C SER A 36 25.03 -18.19 -0.57
N LYS A 37 26.30 -17.90 -0.87
CA LYS A 37 27.43 -18.81 -0.56
C LYS A 37 27.78 -18.82 0.93
N THR A 38 27.35 -17.79 1.66
CA THR A 38 27.58 -17.70 3.10
C THR A 38 26.51 -18.50 3.83
N LYS A 39 26.92 -19.37 4.77
CA LYS A 39 25.99 -20.06 5.65
C LYS A 39 25.56 -19.14 6.78
N TRP A 40 24.31 -18.69 6.76
CA TRP A 40 23.79 -17.76 7.75
C TRP A 40 23.31 -18.51 8.98
N LYS A 41 23.65 -18.02 10.18
CA LYS A 41 23.12 -18.58 11.43
C LYS A 41 21.76 -17.98 11.77
N TYR A 42 21.64 -16.67 11.60
CA TYR A 42 20.44 -15.88 11.89
C TYR A 42 20.08 -14.99 10.70
N MET A 43 18.79 -14.89 10.42
CA MET A 43 18.22 -13.96 9.45
C MET A 43 17.11 -13.16 10.13
N ILE A 44 17.24 -11.84 10.17
CA ILE A 44 16.24 -10.93 10.70
C ILE A 44 15.70 -10.10 9.54
N ILE A 45 14.39 -10.10 9.36
CA ILE A 45 13.69 -9.30 8.36
C ILE A 45 12.79 -8.30 9.07
N ASP A 46 13.02 -7.03 8.80
CA ASP A 46 12.18 -5.94 9.28
C ASP A 46 11.10 -5.58 8.26
N GLU A 47 9.98 -5.03 8.71
CA GLU A 47 8.81 -4.75 7.87
C GLU A 47 8.29 -5.99 7.13
N GLY A 48 8.11 -7.08 7.87
CA GLY A 48 7.60 -8.36 7.38
C GLY A 48 6.26 -8.30 6.65
N HIS A 49 5.52 -7.20 6.77
CA HIS A 49 4.35 -6.93 5.92
C HIS A 49 4.68 -6.95 4.41
N ARG A 50 5.94 -6.71 4.02
CA ARG A 50 6.44 -6.85 2.63
C ARG A 50 6.44 -8.30 2.13
N MET A 51 6.39 -9.27 3.04
CA MET A 51 6.41 -10.71 2.77
C MET A 51 5.01 -11.35 2.74
N LYS A 52 3.94 -10.55 2.83
CA LYS A 52 2.54 -11.02 2.83
C LYS A 52 2.16 -11.82 1.59
N ASN A 53 2.68 -11.44 0.42
CA ASN A 53 2.39 -12.17 -0.80
C ASN A 53 3.31 -13.40 -0.88
N HIS A 54 2.75 -14.60 -0.83
CA HIS A 54 3.55 -15.82 -0.94
C HIS A 54 4.20 -16.02 -2.33
N HIS A 55 3.66 -15.40 -3.37
CA HIS A 55 4.30 -15.31 -4.69
C HIS A 55 5.35 -14.20 -4.77
N CYS A 56 5.70 -13.55 -3.65
CA CYS A 56 6.74 -12.55 -3.63
C CYS A 56 8.08 -13.19 -4.02
N LYS A 57 8.71 -12.62 -5.06
CA LYS A 57 10.02 -13.04 -5.55
C LYS A 57 11.07 -13.06 -4.43
N LEU A 58 10.94 -12.16 -3.45
CA LEU A 58 11.82 -12.10 -2.29
C LEU A 58 11.74 -13.37 -1.45
N THR A 59 10.54 -13.84 -1.09
CA THR A 59 10.34 -15.08 -0.32
C THR A 59 10.90 -16.30 -1.04
N GLN A 60 10.67 -16.39 -2.35
CA GLN A 60 11.22 -17.46 -3.17
C GLN A 60 12.75 -17.45 -3.19
N ILE A 61 13.36 -16.27 -3.39
CA ILE A 61 14.81 -16.11 -3.40
C ILE A 61 15.41 -16.47 -2.03
N LEU A 62 14.81 -16.00 -0.94
CA LEU A 62 15.27 -16.28 0.41
C LEU A 62 15.20 -17.78 0.73
N ASN A 63 14.09 -18.44 0.41
CA ASN A 63 13.92 -19.87 0.66
C ASN A 63 14.83 -20.74 -0.23
N GLN A 64 15.08 -20.34 -1.47
CA GLN A 64 15.85 -21.14 -2.43
C GLN A 64 17.37 -20.98 -2.28
N TYR A 65 17.84 -19.75 -2.01
CA TYR A 65 19.27 -19.44 -2.07
C TYR A 65 19.92 -19.22 -0.70
N TYR A 66 19.14 -18.91 0.35
CA TYR A 66 19.71 -18.54 1.64
C TYR A 66 19.41 -19.60 2.70
N GLU A 67 20.48 -20.24 3.19
CA GLU A 67 20.41 -21.17 4.31
C GLU A 67 20.56 -20.38 5.63
N ALA A 68 19.47 -20.33 6.41
CA ALA A 68 19.41 -19.69 7.72
C ALA A 68 18.46 -20.48 8.65
N PRO A 69 18.99 -21.23 9.65
CA PRO A 69 18.16 -22.03 10.56
C PRO A 69 17.28 -21.19 11.47
N HIS A 70 17.78 -20.03 11.93
CA HIS A 70 17.04 -19.14 12.80
C HIS A 70 16.55 -17.92 12.01
N ARG A 71 15.23 -17.74 11.95
CA ARG A 71 14.58 -16.66 11.20
C ARG A 71 13.67 -15.86 12.12
N LEU A 72 13.80 -14.54 12.08
CA LEU A 72 12.98 -13.61 12.84
C LEU A 72 12.33 -12.61 11.88
N LEU A 73 11.04 -12.37 12.08
CA LEU A 73 10.27 -11.37 11.34
C LEU A 73 9.82 -10.28 12.30
N LEU A 74 10.09 -9.03 11.97
CA LEU A 74 9.62 -7.85 12.68
C LEU A 74 8.57 -7.14 11.83
N THR A 75 7.45 -6.72 12.42
CA THR A 75 6.44 -5.91 11.74
C THR A 75 5.72 -5.05 12.76
N GLY A 76 5.55 -3.76 12.44
CA GLY A 76 4.71 -2.85 13.22
C GLY A 76 3.22 -3.01 12.90
N THR A 77 2.89 -3.61 11.75
CA THR A 77 1.50 -3.77 11.31
C THR A 77 0.92 -5.10 11.77
N PRO A 78 -0.33 -5.12 12.25
CA PRO A 78 -1.00 -6.35 12.61
C PRO A 78 -1.16 -7.23 11.38
N LEU A 79 -1.04 -8.54 11.59
CA LEU A 79 -1.34 -9.53 10.58
C LEU A 79 -2.81 -9.38 10.16
N GLN A 80 -3.08 -9.30 8.86
CA GLN A 80 -4.44 -9.24 8.33
C GLN A 80 -5.08 -10.63 8.37
N ASN A 81 -6.41 -10.67 8.48
CA ASN A 81 -7.24 -11.87 8.57
C ASN A 81 -7.30 -12.65 7.24
N ASN A 82 -6.15 -13.02 6.68
CA ASN A 82 -6.02 -13.65 5.37
C ASN A 82 -5.11 -14.89 5.48
N LEU A 83 -5.67 -16.07 5.22
CA LEU A 83 -4.98 -17.37 5.36
C LEU A 83 -3.71 -17.44 4.48
N PRO A 84 -3.77 -17.12 3.17
CA PRO A 84 -2.59 -17.03 2.32
C PRO A 84 -1.47 -16.14 2.85
N GLU A 85 -1.80 -14.97 3.41
CA GLU A 85 -0.78 -14.06 3.97
C GLU A 85 -0.12 -14.67 5.20
N LEU A 86 -0.93 -15.29 6.05
CA LEU A 86 -0.42 -15.93 7.25
C LEU A 86 0.44 -17.15 6.92
N TRP A 87 0.02 -17.95 5.94
CA TRP A 87 0.85 -19.03 5.40
C TRP A 87 2.17 -18.50 4.87
N ALA A 88 2.20 -17.40 4.11
CA ALA A 88 3.42 -16.82 3.57
C ALA A 88 4.46 -16.51 4.66
N LEU A 89 4.01 -15.91 5.77
CA LEU A 89 4.88 -15.58 6.90
C LEU A 89 5.35 -16.82 7.65
N LEU A 90 4.47 -17.81 7.85
CA LEU A 90 4.81 -19.05 8.54
C LEU A 90 5.75 -19.92 7.71
N ASN A 91 5.53 -20.00 6.39
CA ASN A 91 6.43 -20.66 5.47
C ASN A 91 7.82 -20.02 5.50
N PHE A 92 7.91 -18.70 5.60
CA PHE A 92 9.21 -18.04 5.75
C PHE A 92 9.89 -18.41 7.07
N LEU A 93 9.16 -18.41 8.20
CA LEU A 93 9.74 -18.72 9.52
C LEU A 93 10.09 -20.21 9.68
N LEU A 94 9.23 -21.10 9.20
CA LEU A 94 9.29 -22.56 9.36
C LEU A 94 8.98 -23.26 8.02
N PRO A 95 9.89 -23.16 7.03
CA PRO A 95 9.65 -23.65 5.66
C PRO A 95 9.46 -25.17 5.59
N THR A 96 10.04 -25.93 6.53
CA THR A 96 9.94 -27.39 6.58
C THR A 96 8.54 -27.88 6.94
N ILE A 97 7.83 -27.14 7.81
CA ILE A 97 6.49 -27.49 8.28
C ILE A 97 5.42 -27.03 7.28
N PHE A 98 5.59 -25.85 6.69
CA PHE A 98 4.55 -25.18 5.90
C PHE A 98 4.88 -25.15 4.40
N GLN A 99 5.03 -26.31 3.75
CA GLN A 99 5.48 -26.37 2.35
C GLN A 99 4.42 -25.99 1.30
N SER A 100 3.13 -26.23 1.58
CA SER A 100 2.03 -26.04 0.63
C SER A 100 0.94 -25.13 1.19
N CYS A 101 0.64 -24.03 0.49
CA CYS A 101 -0.47 -23.14 0.82
C CYS A 101 -1.81 -23.87 0.75
N ASN A 102 -2.00 -24.69 -0.29
CA ASN A 102 -3.23 -25.45 -0.49
C ASN A 102 -3.48 -26.43 0.68
N ASN A 103 -2.43 -27.08 1.18
CA ASN A 103 -2.57 -27.99 2.33
C ASN A 103 -2.90 -27.21 3.59
N PHE A 104 -2.31 -26.03 3.76
CA PHE A 104 -2.62 -25.14 4.89
C PHE A 104 -4.09 -24.71 4.84
N GLU A 105 -4.55 -24.20 3.69
CA GLU A 105 -5.95 -23.84 3.48
C GLU A 105 -6.89 -25.02 3.71
N GLN A 106 -6.59 -26.20 3.15
CA GLN A 106 -7.40 -27.40 3.36
C GLN A 106 -7.43 -27.84 4.81
N TRP A 107 -6.30 -27.82 5.53
CA TRP A 107 -6.25 -28.17 6.95
C TRP A 107 -7.12 -27.26 7.81
N PHE A 108 -7.22 -25.98 7.43
CA PHE A 108 -8.06 -24.99 8.09
C PHE A 108 -9.52 -25.02 7.63
N ASN A 109 -9.80 -25.41 6.39
CA ASN A 109 -11.14 -25.54 5.81
C ASN A 109 -11.78 -26.91 6.11
N ALA A 110 -10.98 -27.94 6.44
CA ALA A 110 -11.40 -29.32 6.69
C ALA A 110 -12.53 -29.51 7.72
N PRO A 111 -12.64 -28.72 8.82
CA PRO A 111 -13.74 -28.86 9.77
C PRO A 111 -15.12 -28.55 9.18
N PHE A 112 -15.17 -27.91 8.00
CA PHE A 112 -16.39 -27.45 7.33
C PHE A 112 -16.60 -28.13 5.97
N ALA A 113 -15.62 -28.92 5.51
CA ALA A 113 -15.68 -29.67 4.26
C ALA A 113 -16.55 -30.95 4.36
N MET A 114 -17.10 -31.28 5.54
CA MET A 114 -17.96 -32.46 5.73
C MET A 114 -19.30 -32.39 4.99
N THR A 115 -19.67 -31.24 4.42
CA THR A 115 -20.96 -31.04 3.74
C THR A 115 -20.92 -31.33 2.22
N GLY A 116 -19.84 -31.90 1.67
CA GLY A 116 -19.83 -32.56 0.36
C GLY A 116 -19.90 -31.67 -0.89
N GLU A 117 -20.33 -30.41 -0.77
CA GLU A 117 -20.25 -29.42 -1.84
C GLU A 117 -19.14 -28.40 -1.54
N LYS A 118 -18.62 -27.74 -2.58
CA LYS A 118 -17.76 -26.56 -2.44
C LYS A 118 -18.58 -25.41 -1.82
N VAL A 119 -18.94 -25.54 -0.55
CA VAL A 119 -19.62 -24.50 0.19
C VAL A 119 -18.58 -23.43 0.49
N GLU A 120 -18.77 -22.24 -0.06
CA GLU A 120 -18.00 -21.08 0.35
C GLU A 120 -18.22 -20.88 1.85
N LEU A 121 -17.13 -20.91 2.62
CA LEU A 121 -17.20 -20.71 4.08
C LEU A 121 -17.86 -19.37 4.40
N ASN A 122 -18.81 -19.39 5.32
CA ASN A 122 -19.40 -18.17 5.87
C ASN A 122 -18.33 -17.33 6.58
N GLU A 123 -18.51 -16.01 6.65
CA GLU A 123 -17.53 -15.14 7.31
C GLU A 123 -17.30 -15.52 8.78
N GLU A 124 -18.33 -15.99 9.47
CA GLU A 124 -18.24 -16.45 10.86
C GLU A 124 -17.35 -17.69 11.01
N GLU A 125 -17.45 -18.64 10.08
CA GLU A 125 -16.62 -19.85 10.05
C GLU A 125 -15.16 -19.50 9.78
N LYS A 126 -14.91 -18.59 8.83
CA LYS A 126 -13.57 -18.03 8.56
C LYS A 126 -13.00 -17.36 9.81
N ILE A 127 -13.79 -16.57 10.54
CA ILE A 127 -13.36 -15.93 11.79
C ILE A 127 -13.01 -16.98 12.86
N LEU A 128 -13.79 -18.06 12.99
CA LEU A 128 -13.52 -19.12 13.97
C LEU A 128 -12.22 -19.87 13.66
N ILE A 129 -11.99 -20.19 12.38
CA ILE A 129 -10.74 -20.76 11.88
C ILE A 129 -9.55 -19.86 12.24
N ILE A 130 -9.66 -18.56 11.92
CA ILE A 130 -8.61 -17.57 12.17
C ILE A 130 -8.32 -17.45 13.68
N ARG A 131 -9.34 -17.47 14.54
CA ARG A 131 -9.17 -17.45 16.01
C ARG A 131 -8.43 -18.70 16.51
N ARG A 132 -8.77 -19.88 16.00
CA ARG A 132 -8.07 -21.13 16.35
C ARG A 132 -6.61 -21.08 15.93
N LEU A 133 -6.35 -20.56 14.74
CA LEU A 133 -5.00 -20.37 14.21
C LEU A 133 -4.19 -19.39 15.07
N HIS A 134 -4.74 -18.22 15.44
CA HIS A 134 -4.07 -17.29 16.36
C HIS A 134 -3.73 -17.92 17.71
N LYS A 135 -4.57 -18.85 18.23
CA LYS A 135 -4.28 -19.57 19.48
C LYS A 135 -3.06 -20.49 19.34
N VAL A 136 -2.94 -21.20 18.23
CA VAL A 136 -1.77 -22.04 17.90
C VAL A 136 -0.53 -21.19 17.64
N LEU A 137 -0.70 -20.00 17.05
CA LEU A 137 0.39 -19.08 16.72
C LEU A 137 0.89 -18.22 17.87
N ARG A 138 0.14 -18.12 18.96
CA ARG A 138 0.48 -17.33 20.14
C ARG A 138 1.92 -17.53 20.67
N PRO A 139 2.49 -18.76 20.75
CA PRO A 139 3.89 -18.92 21.15
C PRO A 139 4.91 -18.38 20.14
N PHE A 140 4.54 -18.21 18.87
CA PHE A 140 5.41 -17.71 17.79
C PHE A 140 5.27 -16.19 17.57
N LEU A 141 4.23 -15.57 18.10
CA LEU A 141 3.91 -14.15 17.91
C LEU A 141 3.97 -13.41 19.24
N LEU A 142 4.94 -12.51 19.37
CA LEU A 142 4.98 -11.54 20.46
C LEU A 142 4.37 -10.22 19.99
N ARG A 143 3.22 -9.86 20.55
CA ARG A 143 2.56 -8.56 20.31
C ARG A 143 2.21 -7.92 21.64
N ARG A 144 2.51 -6.63 21.77
CA ARG A 144 2.11 -5.77 22.89
C ARG A 144 1.49 -4.49 22.36
N LEU A 145 0.54 -3.92 23.09
CA LEU A 145 0.00 -2.60 22.83
C LEU A 145 0.86 -1.55 23.56
N LYS A 146 0.97 -0.34 23.00
CA LYS A 146 1.77 0.73 23.61
C LYS A 146 1.33 1.05 25.04
N LYS A 147 0.01 1.06 25.28
CA LYS A 147 -0.58 1.20 26.62
C LYS A 147 -0.23 0.09 27.63
N GLU A 148 0.24 -1.07 27.17
CA GLU A 148 0.65 -2.19 28.04
C GLU A 148 2.12 -2.09 28.46
N VAL A 149 2.92 -1.27 27.77
CA VAL A 149 4.37 -1.19 27.96
C VAL A 149 4.84 0.20 28.38
N GLU A 150 4.09 1.25 28.07
CA GLU A 150 4.48 2.63 28.28
C GLU A 150 3.31 3.44 28.86
N ASN A 151 3.33 3.63 30.18
CA ASN A 151 2.29 4.34 30.93
C ASN A 151 2.46 5.89 30.87
N GLN A 152 3.55 6.37 30.29
CA GLN A 152 3.87 7.81 30.20
C GLN A 152 3.20 8.47 28.99
N LEU A 153 2.66 7.68 28.06
CA LEU A 153 2.01 8.25 26.88
C LEU A 153 0.58 8.68 27.23
N PRO A 154 0.18 9.92 26.91
CA PRO A 154 -1.22 10.31 26.99
C PRO A 154 -2.08 9.45 26.04
N ASP A 155 -3.38 9.38 26.33
CA ASP A 155 -4.32 8.64 25.50
C ASP A 155 -4.33 9.17 24.06
N LYS A 156 -4.37 8.24 23.10
CA LYS A 156 -4.48 8.59 21.68
C LYS A 156 -5.87 9.18 21.43
N VAL A 157 -5.94 10.47 21.11
CA VAL A 157 -7.16 11.12 20.63
C VAL A 157 -7.13 11.18 19.11
N GLU A 158 -8.19 10.71 18.47
CA GLU A 158 -8.32 10.64 17.01
C GLU A 158 -9.56 11.42 16.58
N TYR A 159 -9.36 12.42 15.73
CA TYR A 159 -10.42 13.25 15.17
C TYR A 159 -10.54 12.99 13.67
N VAL A 160 -11.76 12.77 13.20
CA VAL A 160 -12.08 12.71 11.77
C VAL A 160 -12.81 13.98 11.40
N ILE A 161 -12.13 14.87 10.68
CA ILE A 161 -12.70 16.13 10.20
C ILE A 161 -13.18 15.93 8.77
N LYS A 162 -14.45 16.23 8.51
CA LYS A 162 -15.01 16.26 7.16
C LYS A 162 -14.98 17.70 6.66
N CYS A 163 -14.49 17.90 5.45
CA CYS A 163 -14.46 19.20 4.79
C CYS A 163 -15.36 19.14 3.55
N ASP A 164 -16.09 20.22 3.31
CA ASP A 164 -16.87 20.36 2.08
C ASP A 164 -15.95 20.69 0.90
N MET A 165 -16.37 20.26 -0.30
CA MET A 165 -15.69 20.64 -1.54
C MET A 165 -15.98 22.11 -1.88
N SER A 166 -14.93 22.84 -2.27
CA SER A 166 -15.05 24.16 -2.89
C SER A 166 -15.89 24.11 -4.17
N ALA A 167 -16.36 25.27 -4.64
CA ALA A 167 -17.16 25.37 -5.86
C ALA A 167 -16.45 24.74 -7.07
N LEU A 168 -15.16 25.09 -7.28
CA LEU A 168 -14.33 24.53 -8.34
C LEU A 168 -14.19 23.01 -8.22
N GLN A 169 -13.85 22.50 -7.03
CA GLN A 169 -13.74 21.06 -6.79
C GLN A 169 -15.06 20.35 -7.08
N ARG A 170 -16.20 20.90 -6.63
CA ARG A 170 -17.52 20.32 -6.85
C ARG A 170 -17.87 20.25 -8.33
N GLN A 171 -17.64 21.33 -9.07
CA GLN A 171 -17.89 21.37 -10.51
C GLN A 171 -17.02 20.37 -11.26
N MET A 172 -15.72 20.35 -10.98
CA MET A 172 -14.78 19.38 -11.57
C MET A 172 -15.14 17.94 -11.20
N TYR A 173 -15.51 17.69 -9.95
CA TYR A 173 -15.88 16.37 -9.46
C TYR A 173 -17.13 15.84 -10.16
N VAL A 174 -18.19 16.66 -10.25
CA VAL A 174 -19.42 16.31 -10.98
C VAL A 174 -19.13 16.13 -12.47
N HIS A 175 -18.29 16.98 -13.06
CA HIS A 175 -17.89 16.87 -14.47
C HIS A 175 -17.14 15.55 -14.74
N MET A 176 -16.16 15.22 -13.90
CA MET A 176 -15.37 13.98 -14.00
C MET A 176 -16.24 12.74 -13.76
N GLN A 177 -17.20 12.81 -12.85
CA GLN A 177 -18.14 11.72 -12.58
C GLN A 177 -19.09 11.49 -13.76
N LYS A 178 -19.60 12.56 -14.40
CA LYS A 178 -20.53 12.47 -15.54
C LYS A 178 -19.85 12.10 -16.85
N LYS A 179 -18.68 12.68 -17.15
CA LYS A 179 -17.96 12.53 -18.43
C LYS A 179 -16.82 11.52 -18.38
N GLY A 180 -16.74 10.72 -17.30
CA GLY A 180 -15.60 9.86 -17.00
C GLY A 180 -14.98 9.24 -18.25
N ILE A 181 -13.67 9.49 -18.43
CA ILE A 181 -12.73 8.98 -19.46
C ILE A 181 -12.09 10.08 -20.36
N LEU A 182 -12.60 11.31 -20.46
CA LEU A 182 -12.16 12.22 -21.55
C LEU A 182 -11.12 13.31 -21.22
N LEU A 183 -10.44 13.27 -20.06
CA LEU A 183 -9.45 14.32 -19.71
C LEU A 183 -8.01 13.81 -19.55
N THR A 184 -7.78 12.50 -19.72
CA THR A 184 -6.42 11.95 -19.68
C THR A 184 -6.25 10.92 -20.77
N ASP A 185 -6.24 11.36 -22.02
CA ASP A 185 -5.39 10.75 -23.03
C ASP A 185 -5.37 11.64 -24.27
N GLY A 186 -4.22 12.22 -24.54
CA GLY A 186 -3.80 12.58 -25.91
C GLY A 186 -3.58 11.33 -26.78
N SER A 187 -4.35 10.26 -26.58
CA SER A 187 -4.37 9.09 -27.44
C SER A 187 -5.78 8.92 -28.00
N GLU A 188 -6.03 9.64 -29.08
CA GLU A 188 -6.97 9.14 -30.05
C GLU A 188 -6.60 7.71 -30.47
N THR A 189 -7.63 6.95 -30.83
CA THR A 189 -7.61 5.67 -31.57
C THR A 189 -7.66 4.37 -30.74
N ASN A 190 -8.86 3.79 -30.77
CA ASN A 190 -9.13 2.37 -30.97
C ASN A 190 -8.59 1.36 -29.94
N ARG A 191 -9.47 0.91 -29.03
CA ARG A 191 -9.67 -0.53 -28.72
C ARG A 191 -10.97 -0.76 -27.92
N LYS A 192 -11.98 -1.29 -28.62
CA LYS A 192 -13.19 -1.85 -28.00
C LYS A 192 -12.83 -3.07 -27.14
N GLY A 193 -13.32 -3.08 -25.90
CA GLY A 193 -13.41 -4.26 -25.04
C GLY A 193 -12.16 -4.56 -24.19
N LYS A 194 -12.32 -4.52 -22.85
CA LYS A 194 -11.33 -4.78 -21.76
C LYS A 194 -10.72 -3.56 -21.04
N GLY A 195 -11.31 -2.37 -21.19
CA GLY A 195 -10.84 -1.15 -20.50
C GLY A 195 -11.55 -0.76 -19.20
N GLY A 196 -12.72 -1.33 -18.88
CA GLY A 196 -13.62 -0.79 -17.84
C GLY A 196 -13.01 -0.59 -16.45
N ALA A 197 -12.28 -1.59 -15.93
CA ALA A 197 -11.64 -1.48 -14.61
C ALA A 197 -10.44 -0.51 -14.60
N ARG A 198 -9.68 -0.42 -15.70
CA ARG A 198 -8.56 0.54 -15.82
C ARG A 198 -9.06 1.97 -16.00
N ALA A 199 -10.10 2.15 -16.81
CA ALA A 199 -10.81 3.40 -16.97
C ALA A 199 -11.41 3.90 -15.64
N LEU A 200 -12.08 3.01 -14.88
CA LEU A 200 -12.62 3.32 -13.56
C LEU A 200 -11.54 3.65 -12.53
N MET A 201 -10.43 2.88 -12.50
CA MET A 201 -9.30 3.14 -11.61
C MET A 201 -8.61 4.47 -11.94
N ASN A 202 -8.58 4.85 -13.22
CA ASN A 202 -8.12 6.17 -13.66
C ASN A 202 -9.09 7.26 -13.17
N THR A 203 -10.41 7.09 -13.32
CA THR A 203 -11.40 8.06 -12.80
C THR A 203 -11.30 8.24 -11.29
N ILE A 204 -11.17 7.18 -10.50
CA ILE A 204 -11.00 7.26 -9.04
C ILE A 204 -9.74 8.06 -8.69
N MET A 205 -8.64 7.83 -9.42
CA MET A 205 -7.41 8.58 -9.22
C MET A 205 -7.61 10.07 -9.53
N GLN A 206 -8.31 10.42 -10.61
CA GLN A 206 -8.60 11.82 -10.93
C GLN A 206 -9.53 12.47 -9.89
N LEU A 207 -10.59 11.78 -9.44
CA LEU A 207 -11.46 12.29 -8.37
C LEU A 207 -10.66 12.53 -7.08
N ARG A 208 -9.71 11.64 -6.75
CA ARG A 208 -8.77 11.86 -5.63
C ARG A 208 -7.88 13.08 -5.83
N LYS A 209 -7.37 13.32 -7.05
CA LYS A 209 -6.60 14.53 -7.35
C LYS A 209 -7.44 15.78 -7.12
N ILE A 210 -8.68 15.81 -7.62
CA ILE A 210 -9.61 16.94 -7.44
C ILE A 210 -9.87 17.20 -5.94
N CYS A 211 -10.16 16.15 -5.16
CA CYS A 211 -10.36 16.27 -3.71
C CYS A 211 -9.11 16.73 -2.96
N ASN A 212 -7.92 16.31 -3.40
CA ASN A 212 -6.65 16.76 -2.78
C ASN A 212 -6.38 18.23 -3.11
N HIS A 213 -6.37 18.57 -4.40
CA HIS A 213 -6.20 19.94 -4.90
C HIS A 213 -6.51 20.05 -6.41
N PRO A 214 -7.33 21.01 -6.88
CA PRO A 214 -7.62 21.23 -8.31
C PRO A 214 -6.39 21.45 -9.20
N PHE A 215 -5.35 22.12 -8.72
CA PHE A 215 -4.13 22.41 -9.51
C PHE A 215 -3.17 21.21 -9.63
N MET A 216 -3.59 20.02 -9.22
CA MET A 216 -2.94 18.78 -9.68
C MET A 216 -3.16 18.53 -11.20
N PHE A 217 -3.98 19.38 -11.84
CA PHE A 217 -4.16 19.51 -13.28
C PHE A 217 -3.59 20.87 -13.71
N GLU A 218 -2.45 20.86 -14.38
CA GLU A 218 -1.73 22.07 -14.80
C GLU A 218 -2.60 22.95 -15.71
N GLU A 219 -3.41 22.32 -16.58
CA GLU A 219 -4.30 23.03 -17.52
C GLU A 219 -5.36 23.87 -16.80
N ILE A 220 -5.74 23.49 -15.58
CA ILE A 220 -6.71 24.23 -14.76
C ILE A 220 -6.04 25.42 -14.07
N GLU A 221 -4.81 25.24 -13.60
CA GLU A 221 -4.01 26.32 -13.03
C GLU A 221 -3.74 27.40 -14.08
N ASP A 222 -3.27 26.99 -15.27
CA ASP A 222 -3.00 27.88 -16.39
C ASP A 222 -4.26 28.63 -16.83
N ALA A 223 -5.41 27.94 -16.98
CA ALA A 223 -6.66 28.58 -17.37
C ALA A 223 -7.15 29.63 -16.36
N ILE A 224 -6.92 29.41 -15.06
CA ILE A 224 -7.28 30.38 -14.02
C ILE A 224 -6.33 31.57 -14.02
N LEU A 225 -5.02 31.33 -14.19
CA LEU A 225 -4.01 32.39 -14.29
C LEU A 225 -4.24 33.27 -15.53
N GLU A 226 -4.59 32.67 -16.67
CA GLU A 226 -4.99 33.39 -17.89
C GLU A 226 -6.26 34.21 -17.67
N HIS A 227 -7.30 33.63 -17.07
CA HIS A 227 -8.54 34.34 -16.76
C HIS A 227 -8.31 35.53 -15.81
N GLN A 228 -7.37 35.42 -14.89
CA GLN A 228 -6.99 36.49 -13.96
C GLN A 228 -6.01 37.52 -14.56
N GLY A 229 -5.60 37.35 -15.83
CA GLY A 229 -4.65 38.26 -16.50
C GLY A 229 -3.23 38.21 -15.93
N LEU A 230 -2.90 37.14 -15.19
CA LEU A 230 -1.59 36.92 -14.57
C LEU A 230 -0.64 36.10 -15.46
N SER A 231 -1.08 35.63 -16.64
CA SER A 231 -0.23 34.98 -17.62
C SER A 231 0.64 35.99 -18.38
N GLY A 232 1.69 36.46 -17.71
CA GLY A 232 2.67 37.37 -18.28
C GLY A 232 4.04 37.14 -17.68
N ASN A 233 5.03 36.94 -18.55
CA ASN A 233 6.45 36.67 -18.30
C ASN A 233 7.13 37.77 -17.44
N THR A 234 6.74 37.89 -16.16
CA THR A 234 7.30 38.84 -15.20
C THR A 234 8.08 38.09 -14.12
N PRO A 235 9.31 38.54 -13.75
CA PRO A 235 10.19 37.78 -12.85
C PRO A 235 9.69 37.68 -11.40
N ASN A 236 8.53 38.30 -11.09
CA ASN A 236 7.92 38.37 -9.76
C ASN A 236 6.54 37.67 -9.70
N ALA A 237 6.13 36.91 -10.72
CA ALA A 237 4.92 36.07 -10.67
C ALA A 237 5.09 34.81 -9.79
N SER A 238 6.18 34.75 -9.01
CA SER A 238 6.36 33.71 -8.01
C SER A 238 5.50 34.03 -6.79
N ILE A 239 4.55 33.12 -6.57
CA ILE A 239 3.71 33.00 -5.38
C ILE A 239 2.46 33.88 -5.44
N ALA A 240 1.52 33.54 -6.34
CA ALA A 240 0.13 33.59 -5.91
C ALA A 240 0.03 32.69 -4.67
N THR A 241 -0.16 33.28 -3.50
CA THR A 241 -0.26 32.50 -2.27
C THR A 241 -1.46 31.58 -2.42
N THR A 242 -1.37 30.33 -1.94
CA THR A 242 -2.50 29.39 -1.95
C THR A 242 -3.78 30.00 -1.37
N ALA A 243 -3.65 30.98 -0.47
CA ALA A 243 -4.75 31.76 0.09
C ALA A 243 -5.48 32.69 -0.92
N ASP A 244 -4.76 33.27 -1.89
CA ASP A 244 -5.33 34.18 -2.89
C ASP A 244 -6.11 33.42 -3.96
N LEU A 245 -5.62 32.24 -4.33
CA LEU A 245 -6.30 31.32 -5.24
C LEU A 245 -7.53 30.67 -4.58
N TYR A 246 -7.48 30.41 -3.26
CA TYR A 246 -8.64 29.89 -2.51
C TYR A 246 -9.76 30.94 -2.44
N ARG A 247 -9.45 32.20 -2.10
CA ARG A 247 -10.44 33.29 -2.05
C ARG A 247 -11.09 33.56 -3.40
N ALA A 248 -10.31 33.61 -4.47
CA ALA A 248 -10.84 33.85 -5.82
C ALA A 248 -11.82 32.76 -6.29
N SER A 249 -11.69 31.53 -5.78
CA SER A 249 -12.60 30.42 -6.08
C SER A 249 -13.93 30.47 -5.34
N ASP A 250 -14.01 31.16 -4.19
CA ASP A 250 -15.24 31.36 -3.43
C ASP A 250 -16.00 32.62 -3.89
N ASP A 251 -15.28 33.70 -4.26
CA ASP A 251 -15.88 35.00 -4.60
C ASP A 251 -16.60 35.05 -5.97
N THR A 252 -16.47 34.02 -6.81
CA THR A 252 -17.02 34.03 -8.19
C THR A 252 -18.41 33.39 -8.34
N VAL A 253 -19.05 32.94 -7.26
CA VAL A 253 -20.28 32.12 -7.35
C VAL A 253 -21.45 32.60 -6.46
N ASP A 254 -21.41 33.84 -5.96
CA ASP A 254 -22.56 34.41 -5.21
C ASP A 254 -23.81 34.68 -6.08
N ASP A 255 -23.74 34.52 -7.41
CA ASP A 255 -24.85 34.83 -8.33
C ASP A 255 -25.74 33.65 -8.76
N TYR A 256 -25.54 32.42 -8.25
CA TYR A 256 -26.43 31.29 -8.57
C TYR A 256 -27.03 30.62 -7.33
N ASN A 257 -27.95 31.37 -6.70
CA ASN A 257 -28.78 30.89 -5.62
C ASN A 257 -29.94 30.02 -6.17
N GLY A 258 -29.70 28.71 -6.26
CA GLY A 258 -30.70 27.70 -6.63
C GLY A 258 -30.64 26.52 -5.66
N GLY A 259 -31.31 26.67 -4.52
CA GLY A 259 -31.34 25.67 -3.45
C GLY A 259 -31.90 24.32 -3.91
N LEU A 260 -31.20 23.24 -3.55
CA LEU A 260 -31.73 21.88 -3.57
C LEU A 260 -31.80 21.37 -2.11
N PRO A 261 -32.93 20.76 -1.70
CA PRO A 261 -33.13 20.36 -0.32
C PRO A 261 -32.31 19.10 0.02
N PRO A 262 -32.01 18.86 1.31
CA PRO A 262 -31.22 17.72 1.75
C PRO A 262 -32.02 16.42 1.59
N MET A 263 -31.44 15.44 0.90
CA MET A 263 -31.94 14.06 0.96
C MET A 263 -31.51 13.43 2.29
N GLU A 264 -32.50 13.12 3.13
CA GLU A 264 -32.34 12.35 4.35
C GLU A 264 -32.24 10.84 4.08
N ARG A 265 -31.31 10.22 4.83
CA ARG A 265 -31.13 8.81 5.24
C ARG A 265 -30.65 7.78 4.21
#